data_AF-A0A9E6RK78-F1
#
_entry.id   AF-A0A9E6RK78-F1
#
_cell.length_a   1.000
_cell.length_b   1.000
_cell.length_c   1.000
_cell.angle_alpha   90.00
_cell.angle_beta   90.00
_cell.angle_gamma   90.00
#
_symmetry.space_group_name_H-M   'P 1'
#
loop_
_entity.id
_entity.type
_entity.pdbx_description
1 polymer ?
#
loop_
_entity_poly.entity_id
_entity_poly.type
_entity_poly.pdbx_seq_one_letter_code
_entity_poly.pdbx_strand_id
1 'polypeptide(L)'
;MPQRRDLNLDALAPMLGLFSMIEVIDGGADFLVRVFGTSLAEVSGVEITGRSVRAMPEPRSVAINLTLFNRVVETHQPLRVWRPRFLHGPQRVDRRHSEVCLILPFSENGTRVDRLLTHSDLLVEPVPNDAVIDLPITRAP
;
A
#
# COMPACT_ATOMS: atom_id res chain seq x y z
N MET A 1 14.82 12.17 -0.19
CA MET A 1 13.49 11.52 -0.27
C MET A 1 12.58 12.46 -1.04
N PRO A 2 11.68 11.95 -1.91
CA PRO A 2 10.78 12.83 -2.66
C PRO A 2 9.81 13.55 -1.73
N GLN A 3 9.48 14.78 -2.08
CA GLN A 3 8.41 15.56 -1.48
C GLN A 3 7.10 15.32 -2.23
N ARG A 4 5.96 15.55 -1.59
CA ARG A 4 4.65 15.38 -2.25
C ARG A 4 4.52 16.19 -3.55
N ARG A 5 5.10 17.40 -3.60
CA ARG A 5 5.08 18.25 -4.79
C ARG A 5 5.86 17.69 -5.98
N ASP A 6 6.68 16.67 -5.76
CA ASP A 6 7.44 15.99 -6.82
C ASP A 6 6.55 14.96 -7.56
N LEU A 7 5.34 14.69 -7.07
CA LEU A 7 4.37 13.82 -7.73
C LEU A 7 3.64 14.57 -8.86
N ASN A 8 3.79 14.09 -10.09
CA ASN A 8 2.94 14.47 -11.20
C ASN A 8 1.67 13.60 -11.20
N LEU A 9 0.58 14.12 -10.64
CA LEU A 9 -0.68 13.39 -10.55
C LEU A 9 -1.35 13.16 -11.91
N ASP A 10 -1.15 14.07 -12.88
CA ASP A 10 -1.72 13.93 -14.22
C ASP A 10 -1.14 12.71 -14.95
N ALA A 11 0.16 12.47 -14.77
CA ALA A 11 0.82 11.27 -15.28
C ALA A 11 0.35 9.98 -14.60
N LEU A 12 -0.25 10.08 -13.41
CA LEU A 12 -0.75 8.95 -12.63
C LEU A 12 -2.26 8.76 -12.75
N ALA A 13 -2.97 9.65 -13.45
CA ALA A 13 -4.44 9.71 -13.48
C ALA A 13 -5.13 8.35 -13.72
N PRO A 14 -4.69 7.49 -14.68
CA PRO A 14 -5.32 6.19 -14.89
C PRO A 14 -5.19 5.20 -13.73
N MET A 15 -4.19 5.40 -12.87
CA MET A 15 -3.85 4.50 -11.76
C MET A 15 -4.34 5.01 -10.40
N LEU A 16 -4.87 6.25 -10.30
CA LEU A 16 -5.25 6.88 -9.02
C LEU A 16 -6.24 6.05 -8.20
N GLY A 17 -7.14 5.29 -8.85
CA GLY A 17 -8.07 4.38 -8.17
C GLY A 17 -7.39 3.23 -7.41
N LEU A 18 -6.13 2.91 -7.73
CA LEU A 18 -5.33 1.87 -7.11
C LEU A 18 -4.28 2.42 -6.13
N PHE A 19 -4.26 3.75 -5.93
CA PHE A 19 -3.35 4.39 -4.99
C PHE A 19 -4.00 4.61 -3.62
N SER A 20 -3.21 4.55 -2.55
CA SER A 20 -3.57 5.09 -1.24
C SER A 20 -2.49 6.00 -0.71
N MET A 21 -2.89 7.05 0.00
CA MET A 21 -2.00 7.96 0.71
C MET A 21 -2.13 7.74 2.20
N ILE A 22 -1.02 7.45 2.86
CA ILE A 22 -0.96 7.09 4.28
C ILE A 22 -0.15 8.14 5.02
N GLU A 23 -0.66 8.61 6.16
CA GLU A 23 0.13 9.37 7.15
C GLU A 23 0.86 8.42 8.08
N VAL A 24 2.12 8.75 8.37
CA VAL A 24 2.87 8.11 9.45
C VAL A 24 2.62 8.88 10.74
N ILE A 25 2.07 8.20 11.74
CA ILE A 25 1.80 8.78 13.07
C ILE A 25 2.93 8.36 14.02
N ASP A 26 3.52 9.34 14.72
CA ASP A 26 4.57 9.16 15.72
C ASP A 26 5.72 8.23 15.27
N GLY A 27 6.18 8.40 14.03
CA GLY A 27 7.30 7.63 13.49
C GLY A 27 7.01 6.15 13.21
N GLY A 28 5.73 5.78 13.06
CA GLY A 28 5.31 4.41 12.72
C GLY A 28 4.53 3.70 13.82
N ALA A 29 4.19 4.39 14.91
CA ALA A 29 3.33 3.84 15.96
C ALA A 29 1.93 3.50 15.41
N ASP A 30 1.41 4.33 14.50
CA ASP A 30 0.20 4.06 13.74
C ASP A 30 0.22 4.72 12.35
N PHE A 31 -0.79 4.40 11.54
CA PHE A 31 -0.88 4.85 10.17
C PHE A 31 -2.31 5.28 9.82
N LEU A 32 -2.50 6.54 9.42
CA LEU A 32 -3.81 7.09 9.07
C LEU A 32 -3.98 7.12 7.54
N VAL A 33 -5.03 6.49 7.03
CA VAL A 33 -5.34 6.53 5.60
C VAL A 33 -5.95 7.88 5.25
N ARG A 34 -5.23 8.72 4.51
CA ARG A 34 -5.72 10.03 4.04
C ARG A 34 -6.49 9.94 2.75
N VAL A 35 -6.11 9.00 1.88
CA VAL A 35 -6.82 8.68 0.65
C VAL A 35 -6.77 7.17 0.50
N PHE A 36 -7.93 6.56 0.27
CA PHE A 36 -8.04 5.18 -0.17
C PHE A 36 -8.56 5.17 -1.61
N GLY A 37 -7.90 4.41 -2.48
CA GLY A 37 -8.21 4.38 -3.90
C GLY A 37 -9.60 3.81 -4.17
N THR A 38 -10.37 4.45 -5.04
CA THR A 38 -11.75 4.06 -5.33
C THR A 38 -11.86 2.63 -5.89
N SER A 39 -10.95 2.23 -6.79
CA SER A 39 -10.91 0.86 -7.31
C SER A 39 -10.52 -0.15 -6.22
N LEU A 40 -9.67 0.23 -5.26
CA LEU A 40 -9.40 -0.62 -4.10
C LEU A 40 -10.64 -0.78 -3.23
N ALA A 41 -11.42 0.28 -3.04
CA ALA A 41 -12.64 0.26 -2.26
C ALA A 41 -13.71 -0.63 -2.91
N GLU A 42 -13.92 -0.46 -4.22
CA GLU A 42 -14.84 -1.28 -5.01
C GLU A 42 -14.49 -2.76 -4.95
N VAL A 43 -13.21 -3.09 -5.16
CA VAL A 43 -12.78 -4.49 -5.24
C VAL A 43 -12.71 -5.16 -3.86
N SER A 44 -12.34 -4.41 -2.82
CA SER A 44 -12.25 -4.97 -1.46
C SER A 44 -13.57 -4.90 -0.68
N GLY A 45 -14.54 -4.11 -1.13
CA GLY A 45 -15.77 -3.83 -0.39
C GLY A 45 -15.55 -2.99 0.88
N VAL A 46 -14.38 -2.36 1.02
CA VAL A 46 -13.93 -1.67 2.23
C VAL A 46 -13.54 -0.24 1.88
N GLU A 47 -14.02 0.72 2.65
CA GLU A 47 -13.59 2.11 2.56
C GLU A 47 -13.09 2.58 3.93
N ILE A 48 -11.83 3.00 3.99
CA ILE A 48 -11.13 3.35 5.25
C ILE A 48 -10.49 4.72 5.21
N THR A 49 -10.79 5.57 4.23
CA THR A 49 -10.34 6.97 4.22
C THR A 49 -10.74 7.66 5.53
N GLY A 50 -9.79 8.39 6.10
CA GLY A 50 -9.91 9.05 7.40
C GLY A 50 -9.76 8.11 8.61
N ARG A 51 -9.44 6.83 8.41
CA ARG A 51 -9.28 5.84 9.50
C ARG A 51 -7.86 5.29 9.59
N SER A 52 -7.53 4.77 10.76
CA SER A 52 -6.29 4.01 10.94
C SER A 52 -6.30 2.77 10.06
N VAL A 53 -5.12 2.34 9.58
CA VAL A 53 -4.93 1.05 8.90
C VAL A 53 -5.43 -0.12 9.76
N ARG A 54 -5.42 0.03 11.09
CA ARG A 54 -5.97 -0.94 12.04
C ARG A 54 -7.49 -1.10 11.95
N ALA A 55 -8.20 -0.18 11.29
CA ALA A 55 -9.63 -0.27 11.05
C ALA A 55 -9.98 -1.16 9.85
N MET A 56 -8.98 -1.72 9.14
CA MET A 56 -9.24 -2.75 8.13
C MET A 56 -9.93 -3.97 8.78
N PRO A 57 -10.94 -4.58 8.12
CA PRO A 57 -11.72 -5.66 8.72
C PRO A 57 -10.94 -6.98 8.84
N GLU A 58 -9.90 -7.16 8.04
CA GLU A 58 -9.16 -8.43 7.94
C GLU A 58 -7.82 -8.31 8.72
N PRO A 59 -7.67 -9.00 9.87
CA PRO A 59 -6.51 -8.82 10.76
C PRO A 59 -5.15 -9.14 10.12
N ARG A 60 -5.08 -10.08 9.17
CA ARG A 60 -3.82 -10.40 8.49
C ARG A 60 -3.37 -9.25 7.60
N SER A 61 -4.30 -8.56 6.94
CA SER A 61 -4.06 -7.36 6.14
C SER A 61 -3.56 -6.23 7.02
N VAL A 62 -4.12 -6.07 8.22
CA VAL A 62 -3.59 -5.11 9.22
C VAL A 62 -2.14 -5.45 9.52
N ALA A 63 -1.85 -6.69 9.92
CA ALA A 63 -0.50 -7.11 10.30
C ALA A 63 0.51 -6.92 9.14
N ILE A 64 0.16 -7.36 7.93
CA ILE A 64 1.01 -7.23 6.74
C ILE A 64 1.28 -5.76 6.43
N ASN A 65 0.25 -4.91 6.38
CA ASN A 65 0.45 -3.50 6.06
C ASN A 65 1.28 -2.78 7.13
N LEU A 66 1.06 -3.06 8.42
CA LEU A 66 1.88 -2.50 9.49
C LEU A 66 3.35 -2.92 9.36
N THR A 67 3.63 -4.19 9.08
CA THR A 67 5.01 -4.66 8.86
C THR A 67 5.67 -3.97 7.68
N LEU A 68 4.97 -3.86 6.55
CA LEU A 68 5.53 -3.26 5.34
C LEU A 68 5.74 -1.75 5.48
N PHE A 69 4.79 -1.04 6.10
CA PHE A 69 4.88 0.40 6.32
C PHE A 69 6.00 0.75 7.30
N ASN A 70 6.10 0.01 8.42
CA ASN A 70 7.22 0.19 9.35
C ASN A 70 8.56 -0.06 8.67
N ARG A 71 8.67 -1.08 7.82
CA ARG A 71 9.91 -1.32 7.09
C ARG A 71 10.32 -0.14 6.20
N VAL A 72 9.38 0.49 5.50
CA VAL A 72 9.68 1.68 4.68
C VAL A 72 10.04 2.89 5.56
N VAL A 73 9.35 3.06 6.70
CA VAL A 73 9.65 4.12 7.68
C VAL A 73 11.03 3.93 8.31
N GLU A 74 11.44 2.70 8.63
CA GLU A 74 12.73 2.41 9.24
C GLU A 74 13.89 2.54 8.25
N THR A 75 13.70 2.07 7.01
CA THR A 75 14.78 1.98 6.01
C THR A 75 14.88 3.22 5.11
N HIS A 76 13.83 4.03 5.06
CA HIS A 76 13.69 5.15 4.13
C HIS A 76 13.78 4.73 2.64
N GLN A 77 13.62 3.44 2.34
CA GLN A 77 13.71 2.90 0.98
C GLN A 77 12.32 2.58 0.42
N PRO A 78 12.08 2.82 -0.88
CA PRO A 78 10.96 2.23 -1.60
C PRO A 78 10.92 0.72 -1.43
N LEU A 79 9.71 0.17 -1.30
CA LEU A 79 9.50 -1.26 -1.17
C LEU A 79 8.52 -1.74 -2.24
N ARG A 80 8.90 -2.79 -2.96
CA ARG A 80 8.01 -3.52 -3.87
C ARG A 80 7.85 -4.94 -3.34
N VAL A 81 6.62 -5.33 -3.05
CA VAL A 81 6.31 -6.67 -2.57
C VAL A 81 5.32 -7.36 -3.46
N TRP A 82 5.54 -8.65 -3.64
CA TRP A 82 4.54 -9.57 -4.13
C TRP A 82 3.87 -10.25 -2.94
N ARG A 83 2.53 -10.20 -2.85
CA ARG A 83 1.78 -10.78 -1.72
C ARG A 83 0.43 -11.37 -2.12
N PRO A 84 -0.05 -12.40 -1.39
CA PRO A 84 -1.44 -12.82 -1.51
C PRO A 84 -2.37 -11.77 -0.89
N ARG A 85 -3.47 -11.47 -1.57
CA ARG A 85 -4.54 -10.60 -1.07
C ARG A 85 -5.84 -11.39 -0.95
N PHE A 86 -6.49 -11.22 0.21
CA PHE A 86 -7.83 -11.73 0.46
C PHE A 86 -8.83 -10.61 0.18
N LEU A 87 -9.72 -10.82 -0.79
CA LEU A 87 -10.77 -9.86 -1.11
C LEU A 87 -12.09 -10.31 -0.48
N HIS A 88 -12.70 -9.43 0.33
CA HIS A 88 -14.03 -9.65 0.88
C HIS A 88 -15.08 -9.03 -0.03
N GLY A 89 -15.41 -9.71 -1.14
CA GLY A 89 -16.48 -9.27 -2.04
C GLY A 89 -17.88 -9.72 -1.60
N PRO A 90 -18.96 -9.10 -2.11
CA PRO A 90 -20.35 -9.47 -1.82
C PRO A 90 -20.69 -10.92 -2.23
N GLN A 91 -19.88 -11.54 -3.10
CA GLN A 91 -20.05 -12.93 -3.53
C GLN A 91 -19.36 -13.97 -2.63
N ARG A 92 -18.64 -13.57 -1.56
CA ARG A 92 -18.01 -14.48 -0.57
C ARG A 92 -17.27 -15.68 -1.16
N VAL A 93 -16.66 -15.52 -2.32
CA VAL A 93 -15.73 -16.52 -2.84
C VAL A 93 -14.36 -16.06 -2.36
N ASP A 94 -13.78 -16.78 -1.39
CA ASP A 94 -12.40 -16.62 -0.96
C ASP A 94 -11.46 -16.91 -2.13
N ARG A 95 -11.35 -15.98 -3.06
CA ARG A 95 -10.39 -16.06 -4.16
C ARG A 95 -9.11 -15.43 -3.66
N ARG A 96 -8.06 -16.26 -3.64
CA ARG A 96 -6.71 -15.80 -3.37
C ARG A 96 -6.24 -15.03 -4.59
N HIS A 97 -6.12 -13.71 -4.45
CA HIS A 97 -5.54 -12.87 -5.48
C HIS A 97 -4.06 -12.64 -5.20
N SER A 98 -3.34 -12.35 -6.26
CA SER A 98 -1.93 -12.02 -6.23
C SER A 98 -1.82 -10.51 -6.41
N GLU A 99 -1.08 -9.83 -5.56
CA GLU A 99 -0.94 -8.38 -5.63
C GLU A 99 0.55 -8.01 -5.71
N VAL A 100 0.88 -7.10 -6.63
CA VAL A 100 2.14 -6.35 -6.55
C VAL A 100 1.84 -5.03 -5.88
N CYS A 101 2.40 -4.83 -4.70
CA CYS A 101 2.29 -3.58 -3.96
C CYS A 101 3.61 -2.81 -4.03
N LEU A 102 3.53 -1.54 -4.42
CA LEU A 102 4.65 -0.59 -4.38
C LEU A 102 4.38 0.42 -3.27
N ILE A 103 5.34 0.63 -2.38
CA ILE A 103 5.26 1.57 -1.26
C ILE A 103 6.41 2.55 -1.38
N LEU A 104 6.08 3.82 -1.52
CA LEU A 104 7.04 4.90 -1.74
C LEU A 104 7.07 5.83 -0.52
N PRO A 105 8.26 6.07 0.07
CA PRO A 105 8.40 7.00 1.18
C PRO A 105 8.40 8.45 0.68
N PHE A 106 7.66 9.30 1.37
CA PHE A 106 7.62 10.74 1.16
C PHE A 106 7.95 11.48 2.46
N SER A 107 8.55 12.66 2.28
CA SER A 107 8.91 13.55 3.38
C SER A 107 8.60 14.99 3.02
N GLU A 108 8.05 15.76 3.97
CA GLU A 108 7.88 17.20 3.83
C GLU A 108 9.23 17.94 3.94
N ASN A 109 10.15 17.46 4.77
CA ASN A 109 11.41 18.14 5.11
C ASN A 109 12.69 17.38 4.71
N GLY A 110 12.55 16.17 4.16
CA GLY A 110 13.65 15.32 3.72
C GLY A 110 14.33 14.51 4.83
N THR A 111 13.93 14.64 6.11
CA THR A 111 14.60 13.97 7.23
C THR A 111 13.83 12.76 7.77
N ARG A 112 12.49 12.79 7.77
CA ARG A 112 11.64 11.69 8.24
C ARG A 112 10.58 11.30 7.20
N VAL A 113 10.19 10.04 7.19
CA VAL A 113 9.01 9.59 6.44
C VAL A 113 7.75 10.04 7.19
N ASP A 114 7.01 10.99 6.64
CA ASP A 114 5.71 11.45 7.19
C ASP A 114 4.53 10.96 6.34
N ARG A 115 4.81 10.49 5.13
CA ARG A 115 3.81 9.98 4.19
C ARG A 115 4.31 8.73 3.47
N LEU A 116 3.38 7.85 3.16
CA LEU A 116 3.59 6.74 2.23
C LEU A 116 2.57 6.85 1.11
N LEU A 117 3.04 6.66 -0.13
CA LEU A 117 2.16 6.42 -1.28
C LEU A 117 2.22 4.93 -1.62
N THR A 118 1.07 4.27 -1.64
CA THR A 118 0.99 2.85 -1.98
C THR A 118 0.25 2.66 -3.29
N HIS A 119 0.80 1.87 -4.22
CA HIS A 119 0.09 1.37 -5.39
C HIS A 119 -0.17 -0.12 -5.22
N SER A 120 -1.38 -0.56 -5.53
CA SER A 120 -1.82 -1.94 -5.39
C SER A 120 -2.31 -2.47 -6.72
N ASP A 121 -1.48 -3.21 -7.43
CA ASP A 121 -1.86 -3.85 -8.69
C ASP A 121 -2.41 -5.26 -8.42
N LEU A 122 -3.67 -5.49 -8.76
CA LEU A 122 -4.34 -6.77 -8.57
C LEU A 122 -4.11 -7.65 -9.79
N LEU A 123 -3.18 -8.60 -9.66
CA LEU A 123 -2.90 -9.58 -10.70
C LEU A 123 -3.86 -10.77 -10.57
N VAL A 124 -4.45 -11.16 -11.71
CA VAL A 124 -5.29 -12.36 -11.84
C VAL A 124 -4.42 -13.50 -12.38
N GLU A 125 -3.45 -13.95 -11.58
CA GLU A 125 -2.72 -15.19 -11.87
C GLU A 125 -2.59 -16.05 -10.61
N PRO A 126 -2.67 -17.39 -10.72
CA PRO A 126 -2.47 -18.28 -9.60
C PRO A 126 -0.99 -18.24 -9.19
N VAL A 127 -0.71 -18.04 -7.90
CA VAL A 127 0.67 -18.02 -7.40
C VAL A 127 0.84 -19.01 -6.25
N PRO A 128 2.02 -19.67 -6.11
CA PRO A 128 2.25 -20.71 -5.11
C PRO A 128 2.00 -20.24 -3.68
N ASN A 129 1.66 -21.20 -2.82
CA ASN A 129 0.98 -20.96 -1.55
C ASN A 129 1.73 -20.07 -0.53
N ASP A 130 3.03 -19.79 -0.70
CA ASP A 130 3.89 -19.38 0.42
C ASP A 130 4.79 -18.15 0.16
N ALA A 131 4.67 -17.48 -1.00
CA ALA A 131 5.64 -16.44 -1.35
C ALA A 131 5.23 -15.04 -0.82
N VAL A 132 5.99 -14.45 0.10
CA VAL A 132 6.14 -12.99 0.16
C VAL A 132 7.50 -12.73 -0.44
N ILE A 133 7.54 -12.31 -1.70
CA ILE A 133 8.81 -12.03 -2.38
C ILE A 133 9.06 -10.53 -2.25
N ASP A 134 10.04 -10.20 -1.43
CA ASP A 134 10.65 -8.88 -1.38
C ASP A 134 11.51 -8.73 -2.64
N LEU A 135 11.06 -7.91 -3.58
CA LEU A 135 11.82 -7.65 -4.80
C LEU A 135 12.48 -6.27 -4.62
N PRO A 136 13.82 -6.21 -4.48
CA PRO A 136 14.50 -4.92 -4.46
C PRO A 136 14.15 -4.17 -5.74
N ILE A 137 13.75 -2.91 -5.60
CA ILE A 137 13.59 -2.02 -6.75
C ILE A 137 15.01 -1.70 -7.21
N THR A 138 15.53 -2.48 -8.16
CA THR A 138 16.77 -2.14 -8.84
C THR A 138 16.54 -0.82 -9.55
N ARG A 139 17.37 0.20 -9.24
CA ARG A 139 17.42 1.42 -10.06
C ARG A 139 17.75 0.98 -11.48
N ALA A 140 16.87 1.29 -12.43
CA ALA A 140 17.24 1.21 -13.84
C ALA A 140 18.46 2.12 -14.08
N PRO A 141 19.42 1.71 -14.92
CA PRO A 141 20.65 2.46 -15.18
C PRO A 141 20.39 3.83 -15.80
#